data_AF-A0A2N9LS30-F1
#
_entry.id   AF-A0A2N9LS30-F1
#
_cell.length_a   1.000
_cell.length_b   1.000
_cell.length_c   1.000
_cell.angle_alpha   90.00
_cell.angle_beta   90.00
_cell.angle_gamma   90.00
#
_symmetry.space_group_name_H-M   'P 1'
#
loop_
_entity.id
_entity.type
_entity.pdbx_description
1 polymer ?
#
loop_
_entity_poly.entity_id
_entity_poly.type
_entity_poly.pdbx_seq_one_letter_code
_entity_poly.pdbx_strand_id
1 'polypeptide(L)'
;MLNALVAGETDGGKLAELAVGKLKKKRRELSRALQGKFQDHHRFQIRLLMEDLKECEKKIFQLDRRIDKYLEPYEETVRRLDAVPGIDRIGAAVWRRSDRT
;
A
#
# COMPACT_ATOMS: atom_id res chain seq x y z
N MET A 1 2.53 11.44 8.08
CA MET A 1 1.76 11.76 9.30
C MET A 1 1.71 10.59 10.28
N LEU A 2 1.17 9.43 9.92
CA LEU A 2 1.01 8.29 10.84
C LEU A 2 2.32 7.83 11.51
N ASN A 3 3.43 7.80 10.77
CA ASN A 3 4.75 7.54 11.36
C ASN A 3 5.11 8.52 12.48
N ALA A 4 4.79 9.82 12.33
CA ALA A 4 5.08 10.83 13.34
C ALA A 4 4.17 10.67 14.57
N LEU A 5 2.90 10.30 14.36
CA LEU A 5 1.98 9.94 15.46
C LEU A 5 2.53 8.76 16.26
N VAL A 6 2.98 7.69 15.59
CA VAL A 6 3.57 6.52 16.26
C VAL A 6 4.87 6.86 17.00
N ALA A 7 5.64 7.80 16.48
CA ALA A 7 6.87 8.32 17.10
C ALA A 7 6.61 9.24 18.31
N GLY A 8 5.35 9.55 18.63
CA GLY A 8 4.99 10.35 19.80
C GLY A 8 4.81 11.84 19.53
N GLU A 9 4.77 12.28 18.27
CA GLU A 9 4.46 13.68 17.97
C GLU A 9 3.00 13.98 18.35
N THR A 10 2.81 15.11 19.03
CA THR A 10 1.51 15.55 19.59
C THR A 10 1.13 16.95 19.13
N ASP A 11 2.06 17.70 18.53
CA ASP A 11 1.79 18.99 17.92
C ASP A 11 0.91 18.81 16.67
N GLY A 12 -0.35 19.25 16.79
CA GLY A 12 -1.32 19.15 15.71
C GLY A 12 -0.90 19.92 14.44
N GLY A 13 -0.14 21.00 14.58
CA GLY A 13 0.37 21.80 13.47
C GLY A 13 1.40 21.00 12.66
N LYS A 14 2.43 20.47 13.33
CA LYS A 14 3.46 19.61 12.72
C LYS A 14 2.84 18.38 12.07
N LEU A 15 1.86 17.75 12.72
CA LEU A 15 1.18 16.59 12.15
C LEU A 15 0.35 16.95 10.91
N ALA A 16 -0.35 18.09 10.92
CA ALA A 16 -1.11 18.56 9.77
C ALA A 16 -0.22 18.94 8.58
N GLU A 17 1.03 19.36 8.83
CA GLU A 17 2.00 19.59 7.76
C GLU A 17 2.32 18.31 6.99
N LEU A 18 2.32 17.16 7.68
CA LEU A 18 2.58 15.85 7.08
C LEU A 18 1.35 15.24 6.37
N ALA A 19 0.26 15.99 6.20
CA ALA A 19 -0.94 15.55 5.50
C ALA A 19 -0.70 15.35 4.01
N VAL A 20 -1.42 14.39 3.42
CA VAL A 20 -1.33 14.02 1.99
C VAL A 20 -2.71 14.10 1.31
N GLY A 21 -2.72 14.27 -0.01
CA GLY A 21 -3.93 14.29 -0.83
C GLY A 21 -4.96 15.34 -0.38
N LYS A 22 -6.23 14.94 -0.28
CA LYS A 22 -7.34 15.83 0.10
C LYS A 22 -7.19 16.42 1.51
N LEU A 23 -6.45 15.77 2.41
CA LEU A 23 -6.24 16.26 3.78
C LEU A 23 -5.36 17.51 3.83
N LYS A 24 -4.52 17.78 2.80
CA LYS A 24 -3.74 19.03 2.73
C LYS A 24 -4.65 20.27 2.70
N LYS A 25 -5.81 20.18 2.03
CA LYS A 25 -6.78 21.29 1.95
C LYS A 25 -7.44 21.58 3.31
N LYS A 26 -7.48 20.59 4.21
CA LYS A 26 -8.13 20.67 5.52
C LYS A 26 -7.12 20.83 6.68
N ARG A 27 -5.92 21.34 6.41
CA ARG A 27 -4.83 21.45 7.40
C ARG A 27 -5.24 22.10 8.72
N ARG A 28 -6.01 23.20 8.69
CA ARG A 28 -6.46 23.90 9.90
C ARG A 28 -7.40 23.03 10.76
N GLU A 29 -8.37 22.38 10.13
CA GLU A 29 -9.29 21.45 10.81
C GLU A 29 -8.55 20.24 11.35
N LEU A 30 -7.62 19.70 10.55
CA LEU A 30 -6.79 18.56 10.91
C LEU A 30 -5.91 18.86 12.12
N SER A 31 -5.25 20.02 12.15
CA SER A 31 -4.44 20.45 13.30
C SER A 31 -5.25 20.49 14.60
N ARG A 32 -6.47 21.04 14.55
CA ARG A 32 -7.38 21.09 15.70
C ARG A 32 -7.84 19.68 16.12
N ALA A 33 -8.10 18.80 15.15
CA ALA A 33 -8.55 17.44 15.43
C ALA A 33 -7.44 16.57 16.05
N LEU A 34 -6.17 16.82 15.70
CA LEU A 34 -5.04 16.02 16.15
C LEU A 34 -4.47 16.45 17.50
N GLN A 35 -4.75 17.68 17.94
CA GLN A 35 -4.22 18.21 19.19
C GLN A 35 -4.77 17.46 20.41
N GLY A 36 -3.89 16.76 21.13
CA GLY A 36 -4.20 16.09 22.40
C GLY A 36 -5.11 14.86 22.32
N LYS A 37 -5.57 14.44 21.13
CA LYS A 37 -6.54 13.32 21.00
C LYS A 37 -5.90 11.94 20.87
N PHE A 38 -4.65 11.86 20.44
CA PHE A 38 -3.94 10.59 20.29
C PHE A 38 -3.13 10.28 21.56
N GLN A 39 -3.64 9.33 22.35
CA GLN A 39 -2.99 8.80 23.54
C GLN A 39 -2.06 7.63 23.18
N ASP A 40 -1.27 7.16 24.16
CA ASP A 40 -0.34 6.04 23.97
C ASP A 40 -1.01 4.77 23.47
N HIS A 41 -2.24 4.51 23.93
CA HIS A 41 -3.03 3.38 23.46
C HIS A 41 -3.32 3.45 21.95
N HIS A 42 -3.71 4.62 21.43
CA HIS A 42 -3.92 4.82 20.00
C HIS A 42 -2.61 4.69 19.20
N ARG A 43 -1.50 5.20 19.73
CA ARG A 43 -0.17 5.04 19.11
C ARG A 43 0.23 3.58 19.00
N PHE A 44 -0.02 2.80 20.05
CA PHE A 44 0.22 1.36 20.05
C PHE A 44 -0.61 0.64 18.99
N GLN A 45 -1.92 0.91 18.92
CA GLN A 45 -2.80 0.32 17.90
C GLN A 45 -2.36 0.67 16.47
N ILE A 46 -2.05 1.94 16.20
CA ILE A 46 -1.60 2.36 14.86
C ILE A 46 -0.28 1.66 14.50
N ARG A 47 0.65 1.52 15.45
CA ARG A 47 1.91 0.82 15.22
C ARG A 47 1.66 -0.62 14.77
N LEU A 48 0.82 -1.36 15.49
CA LEU A 48 0.49 -2.75 15.16
C LEU A 48 -0.11 -2.87 13.76
N LEU A 49 -1.09 -2.03 13.42
CA LEU A 49 -1.70 -2.03 12.08
C LEU A 49 -0.69 -1.69 10.98
N MET A 50 0.28 -0.82 11.25
CA MET A 50 1.34 -0.49 10.30
C MET A 50 2.36 -1.61 10.13
N GLU A 51 2.62 -2.39 11.19
CA GLU A 51 3.45 -3.60 11.12
C GLU A 51 2.74 -4.67 10.29
N ASP A 52 1.45 -4.93 10.55
CA ASP A 52 0.64 -5.88 9.78
C ASP A 52 0.57 -5.52 8.29
N LEU A 53 0.41 -4.23 7.97
CA LEU A 53 0.42 -3.76 6.59
C LEU A 53 1.75 -4.08 5.89
N LYS A 54 2.88 -3.78 6.55
CA LYS A 54 4.22 -4.09 6.00
C LYS A 54 4.42 -5.59 5.82
N GLU A 55 3.92 -6.41 6.73
CA GLU A 55 3.97 -7.86 6.57
C GLU A 55 3.17 -8.33 5.36
N CYS A 56 1.95 -7.80 5.17
CA CYS A 56 1.13 -8.09 4.01
C CYS A 56 1.85 -7.68 2.70
N GLU A 57 2.42 -6.46 2.65
CA GLU A 57 3.20 -5.98 1.49
C GLU A 57 4.39 -6.91 1.19
N LYS A 58 5.10 -7.35 2.24
CA LYS A 58 6.21 -8.30 2.09
C LYS A 58 5.76 -9.64 1.53
N LYS A 59 4.62 -10.17 2.01
CA LYS A 59 4.04 -11.43 1.52
C LYS A 59 3.62 -11.30 0.05
N ILE A 60 2.96 -10.20 -0.33
CA ILE A 60 2.61 -9.89 -1.72
C ILE A 60 3.87 -9.90 -2.59
N PHE A 61 4.92 -9.16 -2.20
CA PHE A 61 6.16 -9.11 -2.97
C PHE A 61 6.86 -10.48 -3.11
N GLN A 62 6.79 -11.33 -2.09
CA GLN A 62 7.30 -12.70 -2.17
C GLN A 62 6.51 -13.55 -3.17
N LEU A 63 5.19 -13.40 -3.19
CA LEU A 63 4.31 -14.08 -4.14
C LEU A 63 4.57 -13.59 -5.56
N ASP A 64 4.67 -12.27 -5.78
CA ASP A 64 4.96 -11.67 -7.08
C ASP A 64 6.27 -12.22 -7.66
N ARG A 65 7.36 -12.22 -6.85
CA ARG A 65 8.64 -12.78 -7.30
C ARG A 65 8.56 -14.27 -7.61
N ARG A 66 7.73 -15.02 -6.89
CA ARG A 66 7.53 -16.44 -7.16
C ARG A 66 6.74 -16.64 -8.46
N ILE A 67 5.72 -15.82 -8.70
CA ILE A 67 4.95 -15.81 -9.94
C ILE A 67 5.87 -15.49 -11.12
N ASP A 68 6.67 -14.43 -11.04
CA ASP A 68 7.61 -14.05 -12.10
C ASP A 68 8.55 -15.20 -12.50
N LYS A 69 9.11 -15.93 -11.52
CA LYS A 69 9.92 -17.13 -11.80
C LYS A 69 9.17 -18.22 -12.55
N TYR A 70 7.88 -18.41 -12.28
CA TYR A 70 7.06 -19.37 -13.03
C TYR A 70 6.70 -18.86 -14.44
N LEU A 71 6.73 -17.54 -14.65
CA LEU A 71 6.46 -16.91 -15.93
C LEU A 71 7.69 -16.81 -16.83
N GLU A 72 8.93 -16.92 -16.30
CA GLU A 72 10.18 -16.89 -17.07
C GLU A 72 10.14 -17.74 -18.36
N PRO A 73 9.68 -19.01 -18.36
CA PRO A 73 9.62 -19.82 -19.58
C PRO A 73 8.59 -19.35 -20.61
N TYR A 74 7.71 -18.44 -20.23
CA TYR A 74 6.55 -17.98 -21.00
C TYR A 74 6.57 -16.46 -21.23
N GLU A 75 7.69 -15.79 -20.96
CA GLU A 75 7.80 -14.32 -21.09
C GLU A 75 7.33 -13.81 -22.45
N GLU A 76 7.65 -14.53 -23.53
CA GLU A 76 7.26 -14.16 -24.88
C GLU A 76 5.73 -14.18 -25.06
N THR A 77 5.06 -15.20 -24.53
CA THR A 77 3.58 -15.30 -24.55
C THR A 77 2.96 -14.20 -23.70
N VAL A 78 3.53 -13.93 -22.52
CA VAL A 78 3.05 -12.86 -21.62
C VAL A 78 3.20 -11.48 -22.28
N ARG A 79 4.34 -11.20 -22.93
CA ARG A 79 4.56 -9.93 -23.65
C ARG A 79 3.58 -9.74 -24.79
N ARG A 80 3.29 -10.79 -25.55
CA ARG A 80 2.30 -10.74 -26.65
C ARG A 80 0.90 -10.47 -26.14
N LEU A 81 0.52 -11.05 -25.01
CA LEU A 81 -0.78 -10.82 -24.38
C LEU A 81 -0.89 -9.42 -23.76
N ASP A 82 0.17 -8.92 -23.11
CA ASP A 82 0.23 -7.55 -22.55
C ASP A 82 0.16 -6.46 -23.65
N ALA A 83 0.54 -6.78 -24.88
CA ALA A 83 0.39 -5.88 -26.03
C ALA A 83 -1.06 -5.77 -26.55
N VAL A 84 -1.97 -6.65 -26.09
CA VAL A 84 -3.38 -6.59 -26.46
C VAL A 84 -4.08 -5.51 -25.62
N PRO A 85 -4.73 -4.50 -26.25
CA PRO A 85 -5.41 -3.44 -25.51
C PRO A 85 -6.43 -4.01 -24.52
N GLY A 86 -6.27 -3.66 -23.23
CA GLY A 86 -7.16 -4.13 -22.15
C GLY A 86 -6.67 -5.38 -21.42
N ILE A 87 -5.57 -6.00 -21.85
CA ILE A 87 -4.88 -7.04 -21.08
C ILE A 87 -3.62 -6.42 -20.51
N ASP A 88 -3.53 -6.36 -19.19
CA ASP A 88 -2.28 -6.02 -18.52
C ASP A 88 -1.44 -7.28 -18.26
N ARG A 89 -0.17 -7.10 -17.91
CA ARG A 89 0.75 -8.19 -17.59
C ARG A 89 0.20 -9.19 -16.58
N ILE A 90 -0.61 -8.74 -15.61
CA ILE A 90 -1.27 -9.61 -14.63
C ILE A 90 -2.32 -10.48 -15.31
N GLY A 91 -3.19 -9.88 -16.13
CA GLY A 91 -4.17 -10.59 -16.96
C GLY A 91 -3.52 -11.59 -17.92
N ALA A 92 -2.43 -11.19 -18.57
CA ALA A 92 -1.62 -12.05 -19.45
C ALA A 92 -1.06 -13.27 -18.70
N ALA A 93 -0.58 -13.10 -17.47
CA ALA A 93 -0.07 -14.18 -16.63
C ALA A 93 -1.15 -15.18 -16.17
N VAL A 94 -2.39 -14.72 -15.99
CA VAL A 94 -3.53 -15.55 -15.52
C VAL A 94 -4.21 -16.30 -16.65
N TRP A 95 -4.14 -15.80 -17.89
CA TRP A 95 -4.84 -16.32 -19.08
C TRP A 95 -4.69 -17.84 -19.28
N ARG A 96 -3.53 -18.41 -18.91
CA ARG A 96 -3.27 -19.87 -18.96
C ARG A 96 -4.26 -20.71 -18.14
N ARG A 97 -4.88 -20.19 -17.07
CA ARG A 97 -5.83 -20.98 -16.25
C ARG A 97 -7.13 -21.28 -16.98
N SER A 98 -7.52 -20.46 -17.96
CA SER A 98 -8.80 -20.58 -18.66
C SER A 98 -8.77 -21.56 -19.83
N ASP A 99 -7.59 -21.96 -20.30
CA ASP A 99 -7.38 -22.83 -21.47
C ASP A 99 -7.28 -24.33 -21.09
N ARG A 100 -7.60 -24.69 -19.83
CA ARG A 100 -7.44 -26.05 -19.26
C ARG A 100 -8.73 -26.74 -18.81
N THR A 101 -9.89 -26.26 -19.27
CA THR A 101 -11.21 -26.91 -19.10
C THR A 101 -11.86 -27.09 -20.46
#